data_AF-A0A970QRY4-F1
#
_entry.id   AF-A0A970QRY4-F1
#
_cell.length_a   1.000
_cell.length_b   1.000
_cell.length_c   1.000
_cell.angle_alpha   90.00
_cell.angle_beta   90.00
_cell.angle_gamma   90.00
#
_symmetry.space_group_name_H-M   'P 1'
#
loop_
_entity.id
_entity.type
_entity.pdbx_description
1 polymer ?
#
loop_
_entity_poly.entity_id
_entity_poly.type
_entity_poly.pdbx_seq_one_letter_code
_entity_poly.pdbx_strand_id
1 'polypeptide(L)' 'MKKQILTVLLLAILPLGLMAHSPQKVVVTYDEETSTVKIVVYHSVKDVSSHYVKSIVITVDVKK' A
#
# COMPACT_ATOMS: atom_id res chain seq x y z
N MET A 1 -38.21 1.96 9.97
CA MET A 1 -37.70 0.95 9.01
C MET A 1 -37.03 1.56 7.78
N LYS A 2 -37.71 2.30 6.90
CA LYS A 2 -37.08 2.87 5.67
C LYS A 2 -35.83 3.71 5.93
N LYS A 3 -35.86 4.59 6.94
CA LYS A 3 -34.70 5.41 7.35
C LYS A 3 -33.53 4.57 7.87
N GLN A 4 -33.82 3.51 8.63
CA GLN A 4 -32.78 2.61 9.18
C GLN A 4 -32.11 1.80 8.09
N ILE A 5 -32.87 1.33 7.09
CA ILE A 5 -32.32 0.64 5.92
C ILE A 5 -31.38 1.56 5.13
N LEU A 6 -31.78 2.82 4.91
CA LEU A 6 -30.93 3.80 4.24
C LEU A 6 -29.65 4.08 5.02
N THR A 7 -29.73 4.21 6.35
CA THR A 7 -28.55 4.39 7.22
C THR A 7 -27.59 3.21 7.13
N VAL A 8 -28.09 1.97 7.17
CA VAL A 8 -27.27 0.76 7.04
C VAL A 8 -26.59 0.72 5.67
N LEU A 9 -27.33 1.08 4.61
CA LEU A 9 -26.79 1.14 3.25
C LEU A 9 -25.66 2.18 3.15
N LEU A 10 -25.83 3.36 3.76
CA LEU A 10 -24.82 4.42 3.76
C LEU A 10 -23.55 3.97 4.49
N LEU A 11 -23.70 3.33 5.66
CA LEU A 11 -22.58 2.82 6.46
C LEU A 11 -21.81 1.71 5.74
N ALA A 12 -22.48 0.89 4.94
CA ALA A 12 -21.85 -0.18 4.18
C ALA A 12 -20.91 0.33 3.05
N ILE A 13 -21.10 1.56 2.58
CA ILE A 13 -20.33 2.15 1.46
C ILE A 13 -19.07 2.89 1.96
N LEU A 14 -19.08 3.39 3.20
CA LEU A 14 -17.94 4.10 3.81
C LEU A 14 -16.59 3.38 3.71
N PRO A 15 -16.46 2.06 3.94
CA PRO A 15 -15.16 1.38 3.87
C PRO A 15 -14.57 1.31 2.46
N LEU A 16 -15.35 1.51 1.39
CA LEU A 16 -14.85 1.45 0.02
C LEU A 16 -13.84 2.57 -0.30
N GLY A 17 -13.95 3.73 0.37
CA GLY A 17 -13.03 4.85 0.21
C GLY A 17 -11.76 4.78 1.07
N LEU A 18 -11.65 3.78 1.96
CA LEU A 18 -10.55 3.66 2.93
C LEU A 18 -9.51 2.60 2.54
N MET A 19 -9.67 1.95 1.38
CA MET A 19 -8.71 0.95 0.91
C MET A 19 -7.45 1.65 0.38
N ALA A 20 -6.36 1.58 1.13
CA ALA A 20 -5.04 1.93 0.61
C ALA A 20 -4.71 0.96 -0.54
N HIS A 21 -4.60 1.48 -1.75
CA HIS A 21 -4.25 0.67 -2.92
C HIS A 21 -2.81 0.17 -2.79
N SER A 22 -2.56 -1.07 -3.20
CA SER A 22 -1.21 -1.59 -3.29
C SER A 22 -0.37 -0.80 -4.31
N PRO A 23 0.97 -0.84 -4.20
CA PRO A 23 1.85 -0.36 -5.26
C PRO A 23 1.50 -1.00 -6.60
N GLN A 24 1.65 -0.25 -7.69
CA GLN A 24 1.31 -0.75 -9.03
C GLN A 24 2.35 -1.75 -9.52
N LYS A 25 3.61 -1.56 -9.13
CA LYS A 25 4.73 -2.41 -9.54
C LYS A 25 5.82 -2.42 -8.49
N VAL A 26 6.37 -3.60 -8.23
CA VAL A 26 7.59 -3.79 -7.45
C VAL A 26 8.58 -4.55 -8.32
N VAL A 27 9.78 -4.01 -8.44
CA VAL A 27 10.90 -4.65 -9.14
C VAL A 27 11.98 -4.93 -8.12
N VAL A 28 12.44 -6.18 -8.09
CA VAL A 28 13.54 -6.62 -7.24
C VAL A 28 14.64 -7.16 -8.15
N THR A 29 15.84 -6.62 -8.00
CA THR A 29 17.02 -7.06 -8.75
C THR A 29 18.16 -7.33 -7.77
N TYR A 30 18.91 -8.39 -8.03
CA TYR A 30 20.14 -8.71 -7.32
C TYR A 30 21.33 -8.49 -8.25
N ASP A 31 22.33 -7.78 -7.76
CA ASP A 31 23.63 -7.62 -8.40
C ASP A 31 24.63 -8.52 -7.67
N GLU A 32 25.14 -9.53 -8.35
CA GLU A 32 26.08 -10.51 -7.80
C GLU A 32 27.47 -9.91 -7.55
N GLU A 33 27.93 -8.99 -8.40
CA GLU A 33 29.27 -8.39 -8.31
C GLU A 33 29.38 -7.50 -7.07
N THR A 34 28.31 -6.75 -6.78
CA THR A 34 28.24 -5.84 -5.63
C THR A 34 27.50 -6.44 -4.43
N SER A 35 26.97 -7.66 -4.55
CA SER A 35 26.09 -8.29 -3.56
C SER A 35 24.93 -7.38 -3.12
N THR A 36 24.41 -6.56 -4.03
CA THR A 36 23.40 -5.54 -3.73
C THR A 36 22.01 -5.99 -4.16
N VAL A 37 21.05 -5.92 -3.24
CA VAL A 37 19.62 -6.05 -3.57
C VAL A 37 19.02 -4.67 -3.78
N LYS A 38 18.54 -4.40 -4.98
CA LYS A 38 17.82 -3.16 -5.31
C LYS A 38 16.33 -3.44 -5.44
N ILE A 39 15.54 -2.68 -4.70
CA ILE A 39 14.07 -2.73 -4.71
C ILE A 39 13.56 -1.40 -5.25
N VAL A 40 12.74 -1.43 -6.29
CA VAL A 40 12.09 -0.24 -6.86
C VAL A 40 10.58 -0.43 -6.79
N VAL A 41 9.91 0.45 -6.04
CA VAL A 41 8.47 0.43 -5.85
C VAL A 41 7.85 1.61 -6.59
N TYR A 42 6.93 1.32 -7.51
CA TYR A 42 6.17 2.33 -8.23
C TYR A 42 4.77 2.42 -7.64
N HIS A 43 4.43 3.61 -7.14
CA HIS A 43 3.10 3.93 -6.63
C HIS A 43 2.74 5.36 -7.01
N SER A 44 1.87 5.51 -8.02
CA SER A 44 1.34 6.80 -8.42
C SER A 44 0.34 7.27 -7.39
N VAL A 45 0.68 8.38 -6.76
CA VAL A 45 -0.18 9.10 -5.83
C VAL A 45 -0.56 10.44 -6.43
N LYS A 46 -1.72 10.97 -6.03
CA LYS A 46 -2.16 12.29 -6.48
C LYS A 46 -1.28 13.41 -5.93
N ASP A 47 -0.80 13.26 -4.70
CA ASP A 47 0.01 14.24 -3.98
C ASP A 47 0.95 13.52 -3.01
N VAL A 48 2.25 13.74 -3.20
CA VAL A 48 3.31 13.12 -2.40
C VAL A 48 3.48 13.76 -1.03
N SER A 49 2.97 14.97 -0.80
CA SER A 49 3.08 15.63 0.51
C SER A 49 2.15 14.97 1.55
N SER A 50 1.04 14.40 1.09
CA SER A 50 0.02 13.76 1.92
C SER A 50 0.00 12.23 1.82
N HIS A 51 0.52 11.65 0.73
CA HIS A 51 0.59 10.20 0.54
C HIS A 51 2.01 9.79 0.09
N TYR A 52 2.86 9.44 1.05
CA TYR A 52 4.25 9.04 0.81
C TYR A 52 4.63 7.78 1.58
N VAL A 53 5.74 7.17 1.15
CA VAL A 53 6.36 6.05 1.87
C VAL A 53 7.04 6.59 3.12
N LYS A 54 6.45 6.33 4.29
CA LYS A 54 7.00 6.74 5.58
C LYS A 54 8.17 5.86 6.05
N SER A 55 8.13 4.57 5.75
CA SER A 55 9.13 3.60 6.19
C SER A 55 9.19 2.40 5.25
N ILE A 56 10.38 1.81 5.12
CA ILE A 56 10.62 0.54 4.42
C ILE A 56 11.22 -0.42 5.44
N VAL A 57 10.61 -1.59 5.60
CA VAL A 57 11.11 -2.66 6.47
C VAL A 57 11.52 -3.83 5.60
N ILE A 58 12.77 -4.25 5.71
CA ILE A 58 13.33 -5.38 4.97
C ILE A 58 13.65 -6.48 5.98
N THR A 59 13.12 -7.68 5.74
CA THR A 59 13.35 -8.85 6.60
C THR A 59 14.03 -9.95 5.78
N VAL A 60 15.10 -10.52 6.31
CA VAL A 60 15.87 -11.61 5.70
C VAL A 60 15.88 -12.80 6.67
N ASP A 61 15.71 -14.02 6.17
CA ASP A 61 15.83 -15.29 6.91
C ASP A 61 14.90 -15.52 8.13
N VAL A 62 13.81 -14.77 8.26
CA VAL A 62 12.77 -14.96 9.31
C VAL A 62 13.35 -15.01 10.74
N LYS A 63 14.44 -14.30 11.02
CA LYS A 63 14.85 -14.03 12.41
C LYS A 63 14.35 -12.65 12.81
N LYS A 64 13.27 -12.63 13.60
CA LYS A 64 12.87 -11.46 14.38
C LYS A 64 13.88 -11.19 15.49
#